data_AF-A0A353JIU7-F1
#
_entry.id   AF-A0A353JIU7-F1
#
_cell.length_a   1.000
_cell.length_b   1.000
_cell.length_c   1.000
_cell.angle_alpha   90.00
_cell.angle_beta   90.00
_cell.angle_gamma   90.00
#
_symmetry.space_group_name_H-M   'P 1'
#
loop_
_entity.id
_entity.type
_entity.pdbx_description
1 polymer ?
#
loop_
_entity_poly.entity_id
_entity_poly.type
_entity_poly.pdbx_seq_one_letter_code
_entity_poly.pdbx_strand_id
1 'polypeptide(L)'
;MNAMSAPIDFWTSLKQEAHKVAESEPLLSSYVHASVLAHHNFESSLSFILSNKMADDVMPALAIREVFDEAYLLEPGISEAAIADIQAIKARDAAVGDYLTPLLHFKGFHAVQVHRMAHYLWLHGRHQLALFLQSRNSSSFGVDIHP
;
A
#
# COMPACT_ATOMS: atom_id res chain seq x y z
N MET A 1 2.59 -28.84 -27.62
CA MET A 1 2.70 -28.75 -26.16
C MET A 1 3.72 -27.66 -25.84
N ASN A 2 3.26 -26.40 -25.74
CA ASN A 2 4.05 -25.33 -25.13
C ASN A 2 3.23 -24.89 -23.91
N ALA A 3 3.71 -25.23 -22.73
CA ALA A 3 3.16 -24.70 -21.50
C ALA A 3 3.47 -23.21 -21.48
N MET A 4 2.51 -22.38 -21.89
CA MET A 4 2.50 -20.98 -21.51
C MET A 4 2.37 -20.97 -20.00
N SER A 5 3.48 -20.74 -19.29
CA SER A 5 3.46 -20.44 -17.87
C SER A 5 2.46 -19.30 -17.69
N ALA A 6 1.38 -19.54 -16.93
CA ALA A 6 0.47 -18.49 -16.54
C ALA A 6 1.29 -17.30 -15.99
N PRO A 7 0.92 -16.05 -16.29
CA PRO A 7 1.58 -14.90 -15.68
C PRO A 7 1.61 -15.13 -14.18
N ILE A 8 2.79 -15.09 -13.56
CA ILE A 8 2.87 -15.18 -12.11
C ILE A 8 2.04 -14.02 -11.57
N ASP A 9 1.03 -14.36 -10.77
CA ASP A 9 0.16 -13.40 -10.12
C ASP A 9 1.01 -12.38 -9.32
N PHE A 10 0.67 -11.09 -9.43
CA PHE A 10 1.44 -9.98 -8.85
C PHE A 10 1.74 -10.20 -7.37
N TRP A 11 0.72 -10.65 -6.62
CA TRP A 11 0.86 -10.91 -5.19
C TRP A 11 1.82 -12.06 -4.88
N THR A 12 1.80 -13.11 -5.71
CA THR A 12 2.76 -14.21 -5.61
C THR A 12 4.19 -13.73 -5.86
N SER A 13 4.43 -12.91 -6.88
CA SER A 13 5.75 -12.31 -7.11
C SER A 13 6.21 -11.44 -5.94
N LEU A 14 5.31 -10.61 -5.41
CA LEU A 14 5.61 -9.74 -4.28
C LEU A 14 5.96 -10.53 -3.01
N LYS A 15 5.24 -11.64 -2.72
CA LYS A 15 5.60 -12.53 -1.60
C LYS A 15 6.95 -13.21 -1.79
N GLN A 16 7.31 -13.62 -3.01
CA GLN A 16 8.62 -14.19 -3.29
C GLN A 16 9.75 -13.19 -3.06
N GLU A 17 9.55 -11.93 -3.48
CA GLU A 17 10.49 -10.83 -3.19
C GLU A 17 10.62 -10.59 -1.67
N ALA A 18 9.50 -10.59 -0.95
CA ALA A 18 9.48 -10.43 0.51
C ALA A 18 10.23 -11.56 1.24
N HIS A 19 10.06 -12.82 0.81
CA HIS A 19 10.83 -13.94 1.37
C HIS A 19 12.34 -13.75 1.18
N LYS A 20 12.78 -13.36 -0.02
CA LYS A 20 14.19 -13.11 -0.29
C LYS A 20 14.78 -12.01 0.60
N VAL A 21 14.04 -10.92 0.82
CA VAL A 21 14.50 -9.84 1.73
C VAL A 21 14.55 -10.31 3.17
N ALA A 22 13.53 -11.04 3.64
CA ALA A 22 13.49 -11.57 5.01
C ALA A 22 14.63 -12.59 5.30
N GLU A 23 15.08 -13.33 4.30
CA GLU A 23 16.21 -14.26 4.38
C GLU A 23 17.57 -13.56 4.30
N SER A 24 17.69 -12.54 3.43
CA SER A 24 18.97 -11.85 3.18
C SER A 24 19.28 -10.73 4.17
N GLU A 25 18.25 -10.11 4.78
CA GLU A 25 18.41 -9.04 5.76
C GLU A 25 17.62 -9.36 7.05
N PRO A 26 18.24 -10.05 8.02
CA PRO A 26 17.59 -10.49 9.26
C PRO A 26 16.98 -9.35 10.08
N LEU A 27 17.57 -8.13 10.05
CA LEU A 27 17.04 -6.99 10.80
C LEU A 27 15.69 -6.50 10.27
N LEU A 28 15.41 -6.73 8.98
CA LEU A 28 14.14 -6.38 8.34
C LEU A 28 13.13 -7.54 8.34
N SER A 29 13.54 -8.75 8.73
CA SER A 29 12.72 -9.96 8.64
C SER A 29 11.37 -9.81 9.34
N SER A 30 11.34 -9.30 10.58
CA SER A 30 10.07 -9.07 11.30
C SER A 30 9.21 -8.01 10.63
N TYR A 31 9.81 -6.94 10.11
CA TYR A 31 9.09 -5.87 9.41
C TYR A 31 8.45 -6.38 8.11
N VAL A 32 9.21 -7.12 7.30
CA VAL A 32 8.72 -7.70 6.03
C VAL A 32 7.67 -8.77 6.30
N HIS A 33 7.86 -9.59 7.34
CA HIS A 33 6.87 -10.59 7.72
C HIS A 33 5.55 -9.94 8.14
N ALA A 34 5.61 -8.93 9.00
CA ALA A 34 4.44 -8.18 9.43
C ALA A 34 3.77 -7.43 8.28
N SER A 35 4.54 -6.87 7.34
CA SER A 35 4.01 -6.04 6.25
C SER A 35 3.45 -6.82 5.09
N VAL A 36 3.99 -8.01 4.78
CA VAL A 36 3.65 -8.75 3.55
C VAL A 36 3.35 -10.23 3.83
N LEU A 37 4.27 -10.95 4.48
CA LEU A 37 4.19 -12.42 4.54
C LEU A 37 3.00 -12.93 5.38
N ALA A 38 2.64 -12.20 6.44
CA ALA A 38 1.52 -12.50 7.33
C ALA A 38 0.14 -12.24 6.69
N HIS A 39 0.08 -11.61 5.51
CA HIS A 39 -1.16 -11.22 4.85
C HIS A 39 -1.61 -12.25 3.82
N HIS A 40 -2.92 -12.35 3.57
CA HIS A 40 -3.48 -13.30 2.61
C HIS A 40 -3.62 -12.70 1.20
N ASN A 41 -3.75 -11.38 1.10
CA ASN A 41 -3.89 -10.63 -0.14
C ASN A 41 -3.16 -9.27 -0.07
N PHE A 42 -3.10 -8.59 -1.21
CA PHE A 42 -2.43 -7.30 -1.35
C PHE A 42 -3.14 -6.19 -0.56
N GLU A 43 -4.46 -6.16 -0.55
CA GLU A 43 -5.28 -5.16 0.14
C GLU A 43 -4.93 -5.10 1.63
N SER A 44 -4.94 -6.26 2.29
CA SER A 44 -4.65 -6.33 3.73
C SER A 44 -3.21 -5.94 4.06
N SER A 45 -2.26 -6.23 3.16
CA SER A 45 -0.86 -5.81 3.27
C SER A 45 -0.72 -4.29 3.11
N LEU A 46 -1.30 -3.72 2.05
CA LEU A 46 -1.26 -2.29 1.80
C LEU A 46 -1.96 -1.51 2.91
N SER A 47 -3.12 -1.99 3.38
CA SER A 47 -3.86 -1.42 4.50
C SER A 47 -3.03 -1.39 5.78
N PHE A 48 -2.33 -2.49 6.11
CA PHE A 48 -1.41 -2.52 7.25
C PHE A 48 -0.24 -1.54 7.11
N ILE A 49 0.39 -1.48 5.93
CA ILE A 49 1.54 -0.60 5.70
C ILE A 49 1.12 0.87 5.83
N LEU A 50 0.04 1.27 5.16
CA LEU A 50 -0.40 2.65 5.16
C LEU A 50 -0.94 3.07 6.53
N SER A 51 -1.71 2.21 7.20
CA SER A 51 -2.25 2.55 8.51
C SER A 51 -1.16 2.79 9.56
N ASN A 52 -0.10 1.98 9.58
CA ASN A 52 1.05 2.19 10.46
C ASN A 52 1.82 3.49 10.14
N LYS A 53 1.94 3.86 8.85
CA LYS A 53 2.60 5.12 8.45
C LYS A 53 1.76 6.37 8.74
N MET A 54 0.44 6.20 8.79
CA MET A 54 -0.52 7.29 8.95
C MET A 54 -0.91 7.54 10.41
N ALA A 55 -0.76 6.53 11.27
CA ALA A 55 -1.12 6.60 12.67
C ALA A 55 -0.42 7.74 13.44
N ASP A 56 -1.12 8.25 14.44
CA ASP A 56 -0.59 9.13 15.48
C ASP A 56 -1.36 8.92 16.80
N ASP A 57 -1.11 9.79 17.78
CA ASP A 57 -1.77 9.77 19.08
C ASP A 57 -3.28 10.02 19.01
N VAL A 58 -3.78 10.59 17.90
CA VAL A 58 -5.20 10.89 17.69
C VAL A 58 -5.91 9.72 17.02
N MET A 59 -5.30 9.15 15.97
CA MET A 59 -5.88 8.05 15.20
C MET A 59 -4.93 6.84 15.17
N PRO A 60 -5.21 5.80 15.98
CA PRO A 60 -4.42 4.58 15.98
C PRO A 60 -4.44 3.85 14.64
N ALA A 61 -3.36 3.11 14.33
CA ALA A 61 -3.25 2.34 13.09
C ALA A 61 -4.43 1.37 12.88
N LEU A 62 -4.95 0.77 13.96
CA LEU A 62 -6.10 -0.14 13.85
C LEU A 62 -7.35 0.57 13.31
N ALA A 63 -7.65 1.78 13.78
CA ALA A 63 -8.81 2.54 13.33
C ALA A 63 -8.67 2.98 11.87
N ILE A 64 -7.47 3.37 11.44
CA ILE A 64 -7.19 3.70 10.03
C ILE A 64 -7.34 2.45 9.16
N ARG A 65 -6.84 1.32 9.64
CA ARG A 65 -6.90 0.03 8.94
C ARG A 65 -8.33 -0.42 8.69
N GLU A 66 -9.21 -0.32 9.68
CA GLU A 66 -10.63 -0.67 9.51
C GLU A 66 -11.29 0.14 8.38
N VAL A 67 -11.00 1.46 8.31
CA VAL A 67 -11.52 2.33 7.25
C VAL A 67 -10.96 1.94 5.87
N PHE A 68 -9.67 1.59 5.79
CA PHE A 68 -9.06 1.20 4.53
C PHE A 68 -9.54 -0.18 4.05
N ASP A 69 -9.68 -1.14 4.96
CA ASP A 69 -10.20 -2.48 4.65
C ASP A 69 -11.65 -2.41 4.14
N GLU A 70 -12.49 -1.54 4.73
CA GLU A 70 -13.84 -1.26 4.24
C GLU A 70 -13.80 -0.64 2.83
N ALA A 71 -12.96 0.37 2.61
CA ALA A 71 -12.84 1.03 1.30
C ALA A 71 -12.38 0.07 0.20
N TYR A 72 -11.40 -0.80 0.47
CA TYR A 72 -10.97 -1.82 -0.50
C TYR A 72 -12.05 -2.85 -0.80
N LEU A 73 -12.87 -3.21 0.20
CA LEU A 73 -13.97 -4.15 0.00
C LEU A 73 -15.09 -3.55 -0.87
N LEU A 74 -15.42 -2.28 -0.66
CA LEU A 74 -16.52 -1.60 -1.35
C LEU A 74 -16.11 -1.03 -2.71
N GLU A 75 -14.85 -0.61 -2.86
CA GLU A 75 -14.28 -0.04 -4.09
C GLU A 75 -12.96 -0.75 -4.47
N PRO A 76 -13.02 -2.00 -5.01
CA PRO A 76 -11.83 -2.76 -5.39
C PRO A 76 -10.91 -2.05 -6.39
N GLY A 77 -11.47 -1.12 -7.20
CA GLY A 77 -10.69 -0.31 -8.13
C GLY A 77 -9.58 0.51 -7.47
N ILE A 78 -9.66 0.77 -6.16
CA ILE A 78 -8.59 1.45 -5.41
C ILE A 78 -7.36 0.55 -5.29
N SER A 79 -7.52 -0.75 -4.96
CA SER A 79 -6.38 -1.67 -4.86
C SER A 79 -5.83 -2.04 -6.24
N GLU A 80 -6.69 -2.20 -7.25
CA GLU A 80 -6.28 -2.40 -8.64
C GLU A 80 -5.41 -1.24 -9.15
N ALA A 81 -5.81 0.00 -8.84
CA ALA A 81 -5.01 1.19 -9.18
C ALA A 81 -3.66 1.19 -8.44
N ALA A 82 -3.61 0.75 -7.18
CA ALA A 82 -2.36 0.64 -6.43
C ALA A 82 -1.41 -0.42 -7.04
N ILE A 83 -1.94 -1.55 -7.51
CA ILE A 83 -1.14 -2.56 -8.24
C ILE A 83 -0.59 -1.95 -9.54
N ALA A 84 -1.43 -1.25 -10.29
CA ALA A 84 -1.02 -0.59 -11.53
C ALA A 84 0.06 0.48 -11.28
N ASP A 85 -0.03 1.22 -10.17
CA ASP A 85 0.96 2.22 -9.76
C ASP A 85 2.33 1.56 -9.46
N ILE A 86 2.35 0.43 -8.74
CA ILE A 86 3.59 -0.34 -8.50
C ILE A 86 4.19 -0.87 -9.80
N GLN A 87 3.36 -1.44 -10.68
CA GLN A 87 3.81 -1.93 -11.98
C GLN A 87 4.37 -0.78 -12.85
N ALA A 88 3.74 0.39 -12.82
CA ALA A 88 4.19 1.57 -13.51
C ALA A 88 5.53 2.08 -12.98
N ILE A 89 5.75 2.07 -11.66
CA ILE A 89 7.03 2.44 -11.06
C ILE A 89 8.13 1.49 -11.55
N LYS A 90 7.94 0.18 -11.41
CA LYS A 90 8.93 -0.81 -11.88
C LYS A 90 9.22 -0.70 -13.39
N ALA A 91 8.21 -0.39 -14.19
CA ALA A 91 8.38 -0.28 -15.64
C ALA A 91 9.11 1.01 -16.09
N ARG A 92 9.05 2.09 -15.28
CA ARG A 92 9.50 3.43 -15.68
C ARG A 92 10.74 3.90 -14.91
N ASP A 93 10.95 3.43 -13.70
CA ASP A 93 12.09 3.80 -12.86
C ASP A 93 13.21 2.77 -13.01
N ALA A 94 14.30 3.17 -13.66
CA ALA A 94 15.46 2.31 -13.89
C ALA A 94 16.16 1.87 -12.59
N ALA A 95 15.91 2.55 -11.45
CA ALA A 95 16.46 2.16 -10.16
C ALA A 95 15.64 1.07 -9.44
N VAL A 96 14.46 0.71 -9.94
CA VAL A 96 13.53 -0.21 -9.29
C VAL A 96 13.45 -1.54 -10.06
N GLY A 97 14.00 -2.60 -9.47
CA GLY A 97 13.99 -3.94 -10.06
C GLY A 97 12.83 -4.84 -9.64
N ASP A 98 12.10 -4.47 -8.59
CA ASP A 98 11.14 -5.33 -7.90
C ASP A 98 9.85 -4.57 -7.50
N TYR A 99 8.81 -5.30 -7.10
CA TYR A 99 7.53 -4.74 -6.67
C TYR A 99 7.53 -4.37 -5.17
N LEU A 100 8.35 -5.05 -4.36
CA LEU A 100 8.40 -4.87 -2.92
C LEU A 100 8.94 -3.48 -2.52
N THR A 101 9.96 -2.99 -3.21
CA THR A 101 10.62 -1.71 -2.93
C THR A 101 9.64 -0.53 -2.94
N PRO A 102 8.84 -0.31 -4.01
CA PRO A 102 7.85 0.77 -3.99
C PRO A 102 6.78 0.55 -2.91
N LEU A 103 6.35 -0.69 -2.67
CA LEU A 103 5.36 -0.99 -1.64
C LEU A 103 5.85 -0.62 -0.21
N LEU A 104 7.10 -0.91 0.14
CA LEU A 104 7.59 -0.68 1.51
C LEU A 104 8.15 0.73 1.72
N HIS A 105 8.80 1.31 0.71
CA HIS A 105 9.70 2.45 0.92
C HIS A 105 9.28 3.74 0.22
N PHE A 106 8.48 3.69 -0.85
CA PHE A 106 8.27 4.88 -1.68
C PHE A 106 7.13 5.75 -1.14
N LYS A 107 7.49 6.82 -0.44
CA LYS A 107 6.51 7.78 0.10
C LYS A 107 5.60 8.41 -0.95
N GLY A 108 6.07 8.57 -2.19
CA GLY A 108 5.24 9.07 -3.30
C GLY A 108 4.13 8.08 -3.67
N PHE A 109 4.44 6.78 -3.69
CA PHE A 109 3.43 5.73 -3.87
C PHE A 109 2.45 5.73 -2.69
N HIS A 110 2.95 5.75 -1.45
CA HIS A 110 2.09 5.79 -0.26
C HIS A 110 1.15 7.00 -0.26
N ALA A 111 1.66 8.17 -0.63
CA ALA A 111 0.88 9.40 -0.68
C ALA A 111 -0.27 9.35 -1.68
N VAL A 112 -0.05 8.76 -2.86
CA VAL A 112 -1.11 8.56 -3.86
C VAL A 112 -2.18 7.61 -3.33
N GLN A 113 -1.80 6.50 -2.69
CA GLN A 113 -2.77 5.54 -2.16
C GLN A 113 -3.59 6.13 -1.01
N VAL A 114 -2.96 6.89 -0.12
CA VAL A 114 -3.67 7.62 0.94
C VAL A 114 -4.59 8.69 0.37
N HIS A 115 -4.19 9.38 -0.70
CA HIS A 115 -5.08 10.31 -1.40
C HIS A 115 -6.30 9.60 -1.97
N ARG A 116 -6.17 8.41 -2.58
CA ARG A 116 -7.34 7.64 -3.05
C ARG A 116 -8.31 7.29 -1.91
N MET A 117 -7.78 6.99 -0.72
CA MET A 117 -8.61 6.77 0.47
C MET A 117 -9.32 8.03 0.95
N ALA A 118 -8.62 9.17 0.94
CA ALA A 118 -9.23 10.45 1.25
C ALA A 118 -10.33 10.80 0.23
N HIS A 119 -10.08 10.58 -1.06
CA HIS A 119 -11.05 10.78 -2.14
C HIS A 119 -12.28 9.90 -1.98
N TYR A 120 -12.09 8.61 -1.69
CA TYR A 120 -13.19 7.69 -1.36
C TYR A 120 -14.05 8.24 -0.22
N LEU A 121 -13.44 8.64 0.90
CA LEU A 121 -14.16 9.21 2.03
C LEU A 121 -14.88 10.51 1.68
N TRP A 122 -14.27 11.32 0.81
CA TRP A 122 -14.88 12.55 0.33
C TRP A 122 -16.17 12.28 -0.44
N LEU A 123 -16.12 11.37 -1.41
CA LEU A 123 -17.30 10.97 -2.20
C LEU A 123 -18.41 10.34 -1.34
N HIS A 124 -18.07 9.74 -0.20
CA HIS A 124 -19.01 9.14 0.75
C HIS A 124 -19.45 10.11 1.86
N GLY A 125 -19.22 11.43 1.70
CA GLY A 125 -19.68 12.46 2.64
C GLY A 125 -18.92 12.51 3.97
N ARG A 126 -17.86 11.71 4.14
CA ARG A 126 -17.00 11.69 5.35
C ARG A 126 -15.90 12.75 5.25
N HIS A 127 -16.27 13.98 4.89
CA HIS A 127 -15.32 15.05 4.54
C HIS A 127 -14.29 15.37 5.63
N GLN A 128 -14.68 15.39 6.90
CA GLN A 128 -13.75 15.68 8.01
C GLN A 128 -12.67 14.61 8.14
N LEU A 129 -13.01 13.34 7.90
CA LEU A 129 -12.04 12.27 7.90
C LEU A 129 -11.15 12.30 6.66
N ALA A 130 -11.70 12.69 5.50
CA ALA A 130 -10.92 12.90 4.29
C ALA A 130 -9.88 14.02 4.46
N LEU A 131 -10.28 15.16 5.03
CA LEU A 131 -9.37 16.28 5.36
C LEU A 131 -8.33 15.89 6.42
N PHE A 132 -8.71 15.06 7.39
CA PHE A 132 -7.76 14.48 8.34
C PHE A 132 -6.70 13.65 7.61
N LEU A 133 -7.10 12.74 6.72
CA LEU A 133 -6.15 11.94 5.93
C LEU A 133 -5.26 12.81 5.02
N GLN A 134 -5.81 13.87 4.41
CA GLN A 134 -5.01 14.84 3.67
C GLN A 134 -3.92 15.48 4.56
N SER A 135 -4.29 15.97 5.74
CA SER A 135 -3.36 16.59 6.69
C SER A 135 -2.25 15.62 7.12
N ARG A 136 -2.61 14.36 7.40
CA ARG A 136 -1.67 13.29 7.71
C ARG A 136 -0.77 12.94 6.52
N ASN A 137 -1.30 12.91 5.30
CA ASN A 137 -0.55 12.68 4.06
C ASN A 137 0.54 13.76 3.87
N SER A 138 0.15 15.02 4.06
CA SER A 138 1.05 16.17 3.99
C SER A 138 2.15 16.08 5.05
N SER A 139 1.79 15.73 6.29
CA SER A 139 2.74 15.63 7.40
C SER A 139 3.70 14.43 7.27
N SER A 140 3.21 13.24 6.93
CA SER A 140 3.99 12.01 6.89
C SER A 140 4.82 11.85 5.61
N PHE A 141 4.30 12.32 4.47
CA PHE A 141 4.93 12.09 3.16
C PHE A 141 5.39 13.37 2.46
N GLY A 142 4.97 14.53 2.93
CA GLY A 142 5.29 15.83 2.32
C GLY A 142 4.50 16.09 1.03
N VAL A 143 3.32 15.47 0.90
CA VAL A 143 2.46 15.55 -0.29
C VAL A 143 1.06 15.99 0.14
N ASP A 144 0.64 17.15 -0.36
CA ASP A 144 -0.66 17.74 -0.05
C ASP A 144 -1.55 17.73 -1.31
N ILE A 145 -2.52 16.82 -1.33
CA ILE A 145 -3.49 16.67 -2.42
C ILE A 145 -4.87 16.71 -1.78
N HIS A 146 -5.68 17.70 -2.17
CA HIS A 146 -7.07 17.80 -1.72
C HIS A 146 -7.82 16.49 -2.03
N PRO A 147 -8.63 15.96 -1.10
CA PRO A 147 -9.45 14.77 -1.33
C PRO A 147 -10.32 14.85 -2.58
#